data_AF-A0A3S5JB09-F1
#
_entry.id   AF-A0A3S5JB09-F1
#
_cell.length_a   1.000
_cell.length_b   1.000
_cell.length_c   1.000
_cell.angle_alpha   90.00
_cell.angle_beta   90.00
_cell.angle_gamma   90.00
#
_symmetry.space_group_name_H-M   'P 1'
#
loop_
_entity.id
_entity.type
_entity.pdbx_description
1 polymer ?
#
loop_
_entity_poly.entity_id
_entity_poly.type
_entity_poly.pdbx_seq_one_letter_code
_entity_poly.pdbx_strand_id
1 'polypeptide(L)'
;MKPWQTLRFILFFVLIFLLGTNSTIAQIPGQSYFDGTGYIEYIAGDYPLIISVPHGGYEVPNDFADRNCNGCVYSRDSFTQEIGRSIAQFFFNTTGHYPHVIINLLDRTKLDPNRPIGEGADGDPKGEQAWTNYKNYIETSKTKIIQGFGRGLLIDFHGHAHPIKRIELGYILTHNDLNQTDETLNTQFHINRNSTKNLVNDNVLNLTHSELVRGPLSFGALLHDKGYPSVPSPADPFPNFDDPYFNGGYIVYENGAHFNNNFDAFQIEADQNIRINGGEVVREQFAEDCANTIKEFLSLHYGVGTIDFDGDGVMSDIDCDDFNPDVNPNTDEIPYNGIDDDCDPATLDDDLDGDGFNNADDCDDSNANINPDADEIPYNGI
;
A
#
# COMPACT_ATOMS: atom_id res chain seq x y z
N MET A 1 -37.09 45.74 60.75
CA MET A 1 -37.98 45.20 59.71
C MET A 1 -37.18 44.21 58.88
N LYS A 2 -37.73 43.01 58.63
CA LYS A 2 -37.04 41.81 58.12
C LYS A 2 -36.35 42.04 56.76
N PRO A 3 -35.17 41.45 56.48
CA PRO A 3 -34.57 41.50 55.15
C PRO A 3 -35.31 40.56 54.19
N TRP A 4 -35.54 41.06 52.98
CA TRP A 4 -36.18 40.38 51.86
C TRP A 4 -35.29 39.26 51.31
N GLN A 5 -35.89 38.08 51.09
CA GLN A 5 -35.27 37.01 50.30
C GLN A 5 -35.55 37.28 48.81
N THR A 6 -34.49 37.47 48.03
CA THR A 6 -34.56 37.54 46.57
C THR A 6 -34.52 36.12 45.99
N LEU A 7 -35.63 35.72 45.35
CA LEU A 7 -35.72 34.47 44.61
C LEU A 7 -34.92 34.62 43.30
N ARG A 8 -33.82 33.87 43.15
CA ARG A 8 -33.06 33.79 41.89
C ARG A 8 -33.77 32.84 40.94
N PHE A 9 -34.32 33.35 39.83
CA PHE A 9 -34.70 32.53 38.68
C PHE A 9 -33.44 32.16 37.89
N ILE A 10 -33.08 30.88 37.88
CA ILE A 10 -32.05 30.33 37.00
C ILE A 10 -32.76 29.86 35.72
N LEU A 11 -32.57 30.56 34.60
CA LEU A 11 -32.97 30.07 33.28
C LEU A 11 -31.97 28.99 32.85
N PHE A 12 -32.41 27.74 32.81
CA PHE A 12 -31.70 26.67 32.10
C PHE A 12 -31.99 26.80 30.60
N PHE A 13 -31.01 27.28 29.82
CA PHE A 13 -31.02 27.10 28.38
C PHE A 13 -30.53 25.68 28.07
N VAL A 14 -31.45 24.81 27.65
CA VAL A 14 -31.09 23.51 27.06
C VAL A 14 -30.68 23.79 25.61
N LEU A 15 -29.36 23.80 25.34
CA LEU A 15 -28.85 23.73 23.97
C LEU A 15 -29.12 22.32 23.44
N ILE A 16 -30.09 22.20 22.54
CA ILE A 16 -30.25 21.00 21.72
C ILE A 16 -29.19 21.09 20.63
N PHE A 17 -28.08 20.36 20.79
CA PHE A 17 -27.15 20.10 19.71
C PHE A 17 -27.85 19.19 18.69
N LEU A 18 -28.30 19.77 17.59
CA LEU A 18 -28.64 19.03 16.39
C LEU A 18 -27.32 18.47 15.82
N LEU A 19 -27.00 17.23 16.16
CA LEU A 19 -26.02 16.43 15.43
C LEU A 19 -26.59 16.19 14.03
N GLY A 20 -26.25 17.06 13.09
CA GLY A 20 -26.44 16.78 11.68
C GLY A 20 -25.57 15.59 11.33
N THR A 21 -26.16 14.41 11.19
CA THR A 21 -25.51 13.28 10.55
C THR A 21 -25.38 13.64 9.09
N ASN A 22 -24.24 14.23 8.71
CA ASN A 22 -23.83 14.22 7.31
C ASN A 22 -23.58 12.76 6.96
N SER A 23 -24.61 12.11 6.41
CA SER A 23 -24.45 10.81 5.75
C SER A 23 -23.58 11.05 4.53
N THR A 24 -22.27 10.94 4.69
CA THR A 24 -21.35 10.79 3.57
C THR A 24 -21.75 9.48 2.89
N ILE A 25 -22.28 9.56 1.67
CA ILE A 25 -22.55 8.37 0.87
C ILE A 25 -21.21 7.63 0.72
N ALA A 26 -21.19 6.35 1.09
CA ALA A 26 -20.00 5.53 0.92
C ALA A 26 -19.61 5.50 -0.56
N GLN A 27 -18.34 5.75 -0.85
CA GLN A 27 -17.82 5.70 -2.22
C GLN A 27 -17.75 4.23 -2.67
N ILE A 28 -18.20 3.95 -3.90
CA ILE A 28 -18.28 2.61 -4.46
C ILE A 28 -16.96 2.31 -5.19
N PRO A 29 -16.26 1.19 -4.86
CA PRO A 29 -15.04 0.80 -5.54
C PRO A 29 -15.21 0.75 -7.07
N GLY A 30 -14.18 1.21 -7.80
CA GLY A 30 -14.17 1.34 -9.25
C GLY A 30 -14.91 2.56 -9.81
N GLN A 31 -15.65 3.34 -8.99
CA GLN A 31 -16.29 4.57 -9.46
C GLN A 31 -15.36 5.78 -9.39
N SER A 32 -15.39 6.60 -10.45
CA SER A 32 -14.75 7.91 -10.50
C SER A 32 -15.57 8.97 -9.77
N TYR A 33 -14.89 9.77 -8.96
CA TYR A 33 -15.38 10.96 -8.29
C TYR A 33 -14.47 12.13 -8.67
N PHE A 34 -15.04 13.31 -8.90
CA PHE A 34 -14.28 14.51 -9.22
C PHE A 34 -14.37 15.50 -8.07
N ASP A 35 -13.28 16.24 -7.86
CA ASP A 35 -13.27 17.31 -6.88
C ASP A 35 -14.17 18.49 -7.26
N GLY A 36 -14.27 19.48 -6.37
CA GLY A 36 -15.08 20.67 -6.63
C GLY A 36 -14.60 21.54 -7.80
N THR A 37 -13.33 21.39 -8.22
CA THR A 37 -12.80 22.08 -9.41
C THR A 37 -13.09 21.33 -10.71
N GLY A 38 -13.34 20.01 -10.63
CA GLY A 38 -13.55 19.13 -11.77
C GLY A 38 -12.25 18.60 -12.39
N TYR A 39 -11.11 18.84 -11.76
CA TYR A 39 -9.78 18.58 -12.33
C TYR A 39 -8.95 17.56 -11.56
N ILE A 40 -9.41 17.13 -10.39
CA ILE A 40 -8.84 15.97 -9.71
C ILE A 40 -9.86 14.84 -9.76
N GLU A 41 -9.46 13.73 -10.36
CA GLU A 41 -10.24 12.49 -10.37
C GLU A 41 -9.74 11.56 -9.27
N TYR A 42 -10.69 10.96 -8.55
CA TYR A 42 -10.48 9.89 -7.60
C TYR A 42 -11.31 8.67 -8.01
N ILE A 43 -10.63 7.58 -8.35
CA ILE A 43 -11.28 6.27 -8.51
C ILE A 43 -11.23 5.60 -7.14
N ALA A 44 -12.40 5.34 -6.57
CA ALA A 44 -12.48 4.70 -5.26
C ALA A 44 -12.00 3.25 -5.34
N GLY A 45 -11.29 2.82 -4.30
CA GLY A 45 -10.78 1.46 -4.13
C GLY A 45 -11.22 0.86 -2.81
N ASP A 46 -10.87 -0.40 -2.63
CA ASP A 46 -11.13 -1.24 -1.47
C ASP A 46 -9.92 -2.13 -1.09
N TYR A 47 -8.75 -1.84 -1.67
CA TYR A 47 -7.49 -2.58 -1.46
C TYR A 47 -6.42 -1.68 -0.80
N PRO A 48 -5.38 -2.23 -0.12
CA PRO A 48 -4.32 -1.44 0.54
C PRO A 48 -3.29 -0.84 -0.42
N LEU A 49 -3.76 -0.33 -1.57
CA LEU A 49 -2.97 0.24 -2.63
C LEU A 49 -3.53 1.58 -3.08
N ILE A 50 -2.64 2.57 -3.17
CA ILE A 50 -2.90 3.88 -3.79
C ILE A 50 -2.00 4.02 -5.02
N ILE A 51 -2.59 4.37 -6.16
CA ILE A 51 -1.87 4.77 -7.37
C ILE A 51 -2.07 6.27 -7.57
N SER A 52 -0.99 7.04 -7.49
CA SER A 52 -0.98 8.48 -7.74
C SER A 52 -0.52 8.75 -9.17
N VAL A 53 -1.23 9.61 -9.92
CA VAL A 53 -0.87 10.00 -11.28
C VAL A 53 -0.91 11.52 -11.42
N PRO A 54 0.19 12.21 -11.07
CA PRO A 54 0.18 13.67 -10.93
C PRO A 54 0.37 14.42 -12.26
N HIS A 55 0.98 13.81 -13.29
CA HIS A 55 1.49 14.54 -14.48
C HIS A 55 0.95 14.03 -15.82
N GLY A 56 -0.09 13.20 -15.82
CA GLY A 56 -0.71 12.67 -17.04
C GLY A 56 -1.79 13.57 -17.66
N GLY A 57 -2.21 14.63 -16.95
CA GLY A 57 -3.36 15.47 -17.30
C GLY A 57 -3.22 16.25 -18.60
N TYR A 58 -4.35 16.47 -19.27
CA TYR A 58 -4.45 17.10 -20.59
C TYR A 58 -5.05 18.50 -20.59
N GLU A 59 -5.75 18.86 -19.51
CA GLU A 59 -6.58 20.04 -19.43
C GLU A 59 -5.72 21.30 -19.23
N VAL A 60 -5.93 22.30 -20.09
CA VAL A 60 -5.29 23.64 -20.02
C VAL A 60 -6.37 24.71 -20.00
N PRO A 61 -7.21 24.75 -18.95
CA PRO A 61 -8.31 25.70 -18.87
C PRO A 61 -7.81 27.15 -18.81
N ASN A 62 -8.52 28.06 -19.48
CA ASN A 62 -8.12 29.47 -19.62
C ASN A 62 -8.23 30.27 -18.31
N ASP A 63 -8.99 29.76 -17.34
CA ASP A 63 -9.23 30.40 -16.05
C ASP A 63 -8.32 29.87 -14.94
N PHE A 64 -7.29 29.10 -15.29
CA PHE A 64 -6.13 28.78 -14.46
C PHE A 64 -4.91 29.53 -14.99
N ALA A 65 -4.16 30.20 -14.11
CA ALA A 65 -2.86 30.72 -14.47
C ALA A 65 -1.87 29.59 -14.81
N ASP A 66 -0.93 29.85 -15.72
CA ASP A 66 0.23 28.98 -15.88
C ASP A 66 1.17 29.20 -14.69
N ARG A 67 1.77 28.10 -14.21
CA ARG A 67 2.90 28.18 -13.28
C ARG A 67 4.08 28.84 -13.97
N ASN A 68 4.75 29.75 -13.26
CA ASN A 68 5.92 30.50 -13.70
C ASN A 68 6.97 30.59 -12.57
N CYS A 69 7.18 29.46 -11.91
CA CYS A 69 8.13 29.29 -10.83
C CYS A 69 9.55 29.00 -11.34
N ASN A 70 10.57 29.45 -10.59
CA ASN A 70 11.97 29.27 -10.97
C ASN A 70 12.36 27.78 -10.92
N GLY A 71 12.82 27.24 -12.05
CA GLY A 71 13.21 25.83 -12.15
C GLY A 71 12.05 24.84 -12.37
N CYS A 72 10.84 25.34 -12.62
CA CYS A 72 9.69 24.48 -12.82
C CYS A 72 9.78 23.67 -14.12
N VAL A 73 9.39 22.40 -14.01
CA VAL A 73 9.25 21.48 -15.15
C VAL A 73 7.81 21.52 -15.62
N TYR A 74 7.65 21.66 -16.93
CA TYR A 74 6.35 21.79 -17.60
C TYR A 74 5.99 20.58 -18.45
N SER A 75 6.96 19.70 -18.69
CA SER A 75 6.76 18.49 -19.50
C SER A 75 5.76 17.56 -18.83
N ARG A 76 4.78 17.12 -19.63
CA ARG A 76 3.77 16.15 -19.26
C ARG A 76 4.34 14.73 -19.34
N ASP A 77 3.93 13.90 -18.41
CA ASP A 77 4.20 12.46 -18.43
C ASP A 77 3.14 11.81 -19.32
N SER A 78 3.28 12.02 -20.63
CA SER A 78 2.24 11.63 -21.60
C SER A 78 1.83 10.16 -21.42
N PHE A 79 0.51 9.92 -21.48
CA PHE A 79 -0.16 8.63 -21.31
C PHE A 79 -0.13 7.99 -19.91
N THR A 80 0.43 8.63 -18.88
CA THR A 80 0.44 8.01 -17.54
C THR A 80 -0.95 7.92 -16.92
N GLN A 81 -1.87 8.83 -17.24
CA GLN A 81 -3.25 8.74 -16.72
C GLN A 81 -4.05 7.59 -17.33
N GLU A 82 -3.80 7.24 -18.60
CA GLU A 82 -4.38 6.06 -19.24
C GLU A 82 -3.80 4.80 -18.61
N ILE A 83 -2.47 4.71 -18.50
CA ILE A 83 -1.81 3.56 -17.89
C ILE A 83 -2.27 3.37 -16.44
N GLY A 84 -2.39 4.45 -15.65
CA GLY A 84 -2.88 4.35 -14.27
C GLY A 84 -4.31 3.80 -14.17
N ARG A 85 -5.21 4.18 -15.10
CA ARG A 85 -6.56 3.59 -15.18
C ARG A 85 -6.52 2.14 -15.63
N SER A 86 -5.70 1.81 -16.63
CA SER A 86 -5.55 0.43 -17.11
C SER A 86 -4.96 -0.50 -16.04
N ILE A 87 -3.95 -0.05 -15.28
CA ILE A 87 -3.40 -0.80 -14.13
C ILE A 87 -4.52 -1.10 -13.14
N ALA A 88 -5.34 -0.11 -12.76
CA ALA A 88 -6.45 -0.32 -11.84
C ALA A 88 -7.48 -1.32 -12.38
N GLN A 89 -7.78 -1.27 -13.68
CA GLN A 89 -8.70 -2.21 -14.32
C GLN A 89 -8.13 -3.64 -14.37
N PHE A 90 -6.87 -3.82 -14.74
CA PHE A 90 -6.22 -5.14 -14.75
C PHE A 90 -6.04 -5.69 -13.34
N PHE A 91 -5.78 -4.82 -12.36
CA PHE A 91 -5.72 -5.21 -10.96
C PHE A 91 -7.07 -5.75 -10.49
N PHE A 92 -8.18 -5.08 -10.82
CA PHE A 92 -9.52 -5.59 -10.57
C PHE A 92 -9.79 -6.92 -11.29
N ASN A 93 -9.42 -7.03 -12.56
CA ASN A 93 -9.64 -8.26 -13.32
C ASN A 93 -8.92 -9.48 -12.70
N THR A 94 -7.82 -9.25 -11.97
CA THR A 94 -6.98 -10.31 -11.40
C THR A 94 -7.21 -10.55 -9.91
N THR A 95 -7.84 -9.61 -9.20
CA THR A 95 -8.06 -9.69 -7.73
C THR A 95 -9.52 -9.56 -7.31
N GLY A 96 -10.40 -9.05 -8.17
CA GLY A 96 -11.76 -8.65 -7.80
C GLY A 96 -11.84 -7.33 -7.01
N HIS A 97 -10.71 -6.69 -6.72
CA HIS A 97 -10.62 -5.45 -5.92
C HIS A 97 -10.04 -4.29 -6.72
N TYR A 98 -10.42 -3.07 -6.36
CA TYR A 98 -9.86 -1.86 -6.97
C TYR A 98 -8.83 -1.21 -6.05
N PRO A 99 -7.67 -0.79 -6.58
CA PRO A 99 -6.84 0.17 -5.87
C PRO A 99 -7.52 1.54 -5.84
N HIS A 100 -7.10 2.37 -4.89
CA HIS A 100 -7.42 3.79 -4.93
C HIS A 100 -6.57 4.47 -5.99
N VAL A 101 -7.18 5.22 -6.92
CA VAL A 101 -6.42 5.96 -7.95
C VAL A 101 -6.71 7.45 -7.82
N ILE A 102 -5.67 8.29 -7.76
CA ILE A 102 -5.80 9.75 -7.73
C ILE A 102 -5.09 10.32 -8.94
N ILE A 103 -5.82 11.03 -9.80
CA ILE A 103 -5.32 11.53 -11.09
C ILE A 103 -5.52 13.04 -11.14
N ASN A 104 -4.46 13.75 -11.50
CA ASN A 104 -4.55 15.16 -11.87
C ASN A 104 -4.84 15.26 -13.38
N LEU A 105 -5.96 15.87 -13.73
CA LEU A 105 -6.39 16.06 -15.13
C LEU A 105 -5.81 17.32 -15.75
N LEU A 106 -5.30 18.25 -14.95
CA LEU A 106 -4.63 19.45 -15.44
C LEU A 106 -3.26 19.11 -16.03
N ASP A 107 -2.93 19.78 -17.12
CA ASP A 107 -1.56 19.77 -17.63
C ASP A 107 -0.59 20.30 -16.57
N ARG A 108 0.64 19.76 -16.57
CA ARG A 108 1.67 20.13 -15.60
C ARG A 108 2.01 21.62 -15.63
N THR A 109 1.78 22.33 -16.74
CA THR A 109 1.87 23.80 -16.80
C THR A 109 0.92 24.51 -15.85
N LYS A 110 -0.25 23.92 -15.53
CA LYS A 110 -1.26 24.48 -14.64
C LYS A 110 -1.09 24.02 -13.19
N LEU A 111 -0.77 22.74 -12.99
CA LEU A 111 -0.66 22.16 -11.65
C LEU A 111 0.39 21.04 -11.62
N ASP A 112 1.31 21.11 -10.66
CA ASP A 112 2.22 20.02 -10.31
C ASP A 112 1.95 19.59 -8.86
N PRO A 113 1.10 18.57 -8.62
CA PRO A 113 0.81 18.10 -7.27
C PRO A 113 1.96 17.27 -6.66
N ASN A 114 2.98 16.95 -7.47
CA ASN A 114 4.24 16.37 -7.02
C ASN A 114 5.28 17.45 -6.64
N ARG A 115 4.81 18.60 -6.16
CA ARG A 115 5.60 19.68 -5.54
C ARG A 115 4.83 20.30 -4.36
N PRO A 116 5.53 20.98 -3.41
CA PRO A 116 4.86 21.79 -2.39
C PRO A 116 3.92 22.81 -3.03
N ILE A 117 2.80 23.12 -2.38
CA ILE A 117 1.72 23.95 -2.94
C ILE A 117 2.21 25.26 -3.57
N GLY A 118 3.20 25.93 -2.95
CA GLY A 118 3.76 27.18 -3.46
C GLY A 118 4.42 27.06 -4.83
N GLU A 119 5.03 25.92 -5.16
CA GLU A 119 5.60 25.64 -6.49
C GLU A 119 4.61 24.88 -7.39
N GLY A 120 3.77 24.06 -6.76
CA GLY A 120 2.84 23.16 -7.42
C GLY A 120 1.64 23.88 -8.02
N ALA A 121 1.13 24.92 -7.35
CA ALA A 121 0.02 25.75 -7.81
C ALA A 121 0.43 27.19 -8.15
N ASP A 122 1.63 27.61 -7.72
CA ASP A 122 2.22 28.93 -8.01
C ASP A 122 1.28 30.13 -7.74
N GLY A 123 0.48 30.02 -6.67
CA GLY A 123 -0.43 31.07 -6.20
C GLY A 123 -1.75 31.20 -6.96
N ASP A 124 -2.05 30.32 -7.93
CA ASP A 124 -3.37 30.29 -8.57
C ASP A 124 -4.42 29.72 -7.59
N PRO A 125 -5.49 30.46 -7.23
CA PRO A 125 -6.43 29.99 -6.21
C PRO A 125 -7.17 28.69 -6.58
N LYS A 126 -7.42 28.44 -7.86
CA LYS A 126 -8.06 27.19 -8.31
C LYS A 126 -7.06 26.05 -8.36
N GLY A 127 -5.83 26.35 -8.79
CA GLY A 127 -4.68 25.45 -8.70
C GLY A 127 -4.41 25.00 -7.27
N GLU A 128 -4.42 25.93 -6.29
CA GLU A 128 -4.27 25.62 -4.87
C GLU A 128 -5.41 24.73 -4.36
N GLN A 129 -6.65 25.00 -4.78
CA GLN A 129 -7.80 24.16 -4.43
C GLN A 129 -7.66 22.74 -5.01
N ALA A 130 -7.30 22.62 -6.29
CA ALA A 130 -7.07 21.33 -6.94
C ALA A 130 -5.89 20.58 -6.28
N TRP A 131 -4.78 21.27 -5.98
CA TRP A 131 -3.64 20.72 -5.24
C TRP A 131 -4.09 20.15 -3.89
N THR A 132 -4.86 20.92 -3.11
CA THR A 132 -5.37 20.49 -1.80
C THR A 132 -6.29 19.30 -1.94
N ASN A 133 -7.17 19.27 -2.95
CA ASN A 133 -8.07 18.14 -3.17
C ASN A 133 -7.32 16.86 -3.57
N TYR A 134 -6.27 16.96 -4.40
CA TYR A 134 -5.38 15.85 -4.72
C TYR A 134 -4.77 15.23 -3.47
N LYS A 135 -4.21 16.06 -2.59
CA LYS A 135 -3.64 15.61 -1.31
C LYS A 135 -4.69 15.03 -0.38
N ASN A 136 -5.88 15.63 -0.31
CA ASN A 136 -6.98 15.13 0.51
C ASN A 136 -7.48 13.75 0.08
N TYR A 137 -7.52 13.45 -1.23
CA TYR A 137 -7.88 12.11 -1.70
C TYR A 137 -6.83 11.06 -1.32
N ILE A 138 -5.53 11.41 -1.34
CA ILE A 138 -4.48 10.53 -0.82
C ILE A 138 -4.70 10.27 0.68
N GLU A 139 -4.85 11.30 1.50
CA GLU A 139 -5.03 11.14 2.95
C GLU A 139 -6.31 10.40 3.33
N THR A 140 -7.40 10.65 2.60
CA THR A 140 -8.67 9.93 2.82
C THR A 140 -8.52 8.45 2.45
N SER A 141 -7.80 8.13 1.37
CA SER A 141 -7.54 6.75 0.98
C SER A 141 -6.64 6.05 1.98
N LYS A 142 -5.57 6.70 2.46
CA LYS A 142 -4.72 6.18 3.54
C LYS A 142 -5.52 5.88 4.80
N THR A 143 -6.44 6.77 5.18
CA THR A 143 -7.30 6.57 6.36
C THR A 143 -8.16 5.30 6.22
N LYS A 144 -8.79 5.10 5.06
CA LYS A 144 -9.58 3.88 4.79
C LYS A 144 -8.72 2.62 4.83
N ILE A 145 -7.57 2.67 4.18
CA ILE A 145 -6.63 1.55 4.12
C ILE A 145 -6.14 1.19 5.53
N ILE A 146 -5.70 2.16 6.33
CA ILE A 146 -5.24 1.89 7.70
C ILE A 146 -6.37 1.32 8.56
N GLN A 147 -7.62 1.77 8.38
CA GLN A 147 -8.77 1.21 9.11
C GLN A 147 -9.09 -0.23 8.73
N GLY A 148 -8.86 -0.63 7.46
CA GLY A 148 -9.16 -1.98 6.98
C GLY A 148 -7.98 -2.96 7.11
N PHE A 149 -6.76 -2.50 6.85
CA PHE A 149 -5.57 -3.34 6.66
C PHE A 149 -4.43 -2.99 7.61
N GLY A 150 -4.54 -1.92 8.41
CA GLY A 150 -3.48 -1.45 9.33
C GLY A 150 -2.30 -0.75 8.63
N ARG A 151 -2.00 -1.12 7.39
CA ARG A 151 -0.92 -0.58 6.55
C ARG A 151 -1.31 -0.50 5.07
N GLY A 152 -0.49 0.17 4.27
CA GLY A 152 -0.66 0.18 2.81
C GLY A 152 0.54 0.68 2.02
N LEU A 153 0.39 0.63 0.70
CA LEU A 153 1.40 1.03 -0.28
C LEU A 153 0.88 2.17 -1.17
N LEU A 154 1.69 3.20 -1.38
CA LEU A 154 1.48 4.23 -2.40
C LEU A 154 2.49 4.06 -3.54
N ILE A 155 2.01 3.98 -4.76
CA ILE A 155 2.82 4.01 -5.98
C ILE A 155 2.56 5.34 -6.68
N ASP A 156 3.60 6.18 -6.77
CA ASP A 156 3.59 7.43 -7.52
C ASP A 156 4.03 7.16 -8.97
N PHE A 157 3.09 7.20 -9.92
CA PHE A 157 3.30 6.72 -11.28
C PHE A 157 3.61 7.87 -12.25
N HIS A 158 4.78 7.76 -12.87
CA HIS A 158 5.43 8.78 -13.69
C HIS A 158 6.03 8.20 -14.97
N GLY A 159 6.64 9.07 -15.77
CA GLY A 159 7.34 8.66 -16.96
C GLY A 159 8.52 9.53 -17.34
N HIS A 160 9.63 8.89 -17.75
CA HIS A 160 10.83 9.58 -18.19
C HIS A 160 11.09 9.46 -19.70
N ALA A 161 11.99 10.30 -20.20
CA ALA A 161 12.52 10.25 -21.58
C ALA A 161 14.05 10.12 -21.59
N HIS A 162 14.64 9.63 -20.49
CA HIS A 162 16.07 9.36 -20.39
C HIS A 162 16.59 8.43 -21.52
N PRO A 163 17.89 8.51 -21.87
CA PRO A 163 18.46 7.67 -22.92
C PRO A 163 18.44 6.16 -22.63
N ILE A 164 18.49 5.79 -21.34
CA ILE A 164 18.48 4.40 -20.90
C ILE A 164 17.03 3.93 -20.82
N LYS A 165 16.73 2.85 -21.53
CA LYS A 165 15.38 2.29 -21.63
C LYS A 165 15.17 1.29 -20.50
N ARG A 166 14.59 1.76 -19.40
CA ARG A 166 14.30 0.96 -18.22
C ARG A 166 13.12 1.57 -17.45
N ILE A 167 12.65 0.88 -16.43
CA ILE A 167 11.86 1.46 -15.36
C ILE A 167 12.82 1.98 -14.30
N GLU A 168 12.60 3.19 -13.81
CA GLU A 168 13.33 3.72 -12.65
C GLU A 168 12.39 3.69 -11.44
N LEU A 169 12.81 3.02 -10.37
CA LEU A 169 12.04 2.88 -9.13
C LEU A 169 12.63 3.79 -8.07
N GLY A 170 11.86 4.77 -7.62
CA GLY A 170 12.30 5.81 -6.68
C GLY A 170 11.89 5.53 -5.24
N TYR A 171 12.85 5.10 -4.41
CA TYR A 171 12.66 4.79 -2.98
C TYR A 171 13.17 5.89 -2.03
N ILE A 172 13.43 7.10 -2.55
CA ILE A 172 14.16 8.22 -1.93
C ILE A 172 15.67 7.96 -1.76
N LEU A 173 16.12 6.75 -2.06
CA LEU A 173 17.53 6.36 -2.09
C LEU A 173 18.24 6.96 -3.32
N THR A 174 19.32 7.69 -3.09
CA THR A 174 20.12 8.32 -4.15
C THR A 174 21.05 7.32 -4.86
N HIS A 175 21.71 7.73 -5.95
CA HIS A 175 22.80 6.96 -6.57
C HIS A 175 23.85 6.50 -5.54
N ASN A 176 24.22 7.39 -4.61
CA ASN A 176 25.22 7.08 -3.59
C ASN A 176 24.72 6.05 -2.59
N ASP A 177 23.43 6.11 -2.21
CA ASP A 177 22.82 5.13 -1.31
C ASP A 177 22.79 3.75 -1.99
N LEU A 178 22.28 3.68 -3.23
CA LEU A 178 22.13 2.42 -3.96
C LEU A 178 23.49 1.80 -4.34
N ASN A 179 24.53 2.59 -4.59
CA ASN A 179 25.87 2.08 -4.91
C ASN A 179 26.65 1.56 -3.67
N GLN A 180 26.05 1.57 -2.48
CA GLN A 180 26.67 0.94 -1.30
C GLN A 180 26.63 -0.59 -1.37
N THR A 181 27.49 -1.25 -0.60
CA THR A 181 27.42 -2.70 -0.38
C THR A 181 26.14 -3.07 0.36
N ASP A 182 25.67 -4.31 0.23
CA ASP A 182 24.47 -4.78 0.95
C ASP A 182 24.62 -4.61 2.47
N GLU A 183 25.79 -4.93 3.04
CA GLU A 183 26.08 -4.70 4.46
C GLU A 183 25.85 -3.23 4.87
N THR A 184 26.30 -2.28 4.04
CA THR A 184 26.14 -0.85 4.33
C THR A 184 24.69 -0.40 4.11
N LEU A 185 24.04 -0.88 3.05
CA LEU A 185 22.65 -0.57 2.75
C LEU A 185 21.71 -1.12 3.84
N ASN A 186 22.06 -2.24 4.48
CA ASN A 186 21.33 -2.84 5.60
C ASN A 186 21.55 -2.15 6.95
N THR A 187 22.32 -1.05 7.01
CA THR A 187 22.44 -0.26 8.24
C THR A 187 21.20 0.57 8.51
N GLN A 188 20.91 0.83 9.80
CA GLN A 188 19.76 1.65 10.22
C GLN A 188 19.76 3.05 9.58
N PHE A 189 20.95 3.60 9.28
CA PHE A 189 21.07 4.89 8.59
C PHE A 189 20.40 4.88 7.21
N HIS A 190 20.65 3.85 6.40
CA HIS A 190 20.07 3.75 5.05
C HIS A 190 18.63 3.23 5.09
N ILE A 191 18.31 2.32 6.00
CA ILE A 191 16.92 1.86 6.23
C ILE A 191 16.01 3.06 6.54
N ASN A 192 16.42 3.96 7.44
CA ASN A 192 15.63 5.13 7.81
C ASN A 192 15.43 6.15 6.68
N ARG A 193 16.21 6.07 5.60
CA ARG A 193 16.09 6.93 4.42
C ARG A 193 15.13 6.36 3.37
N ASN A 194 14.88 5.06 3.38
CA ASN A 194 14.01 4.39 2.42
C ASN A 194 12.53 4.69 2.73
N SER A 195 11.77 5.08 1.71
CA SER A 195 10.33 5.30 1.78
C SER A 195 9.48 4.01 1.92
N THR A 196 10.11 2.84 1.86
CA THR A 196 9.49 1.51 2.04
C THR A 196 10.04 0.76 3.27
N LYS A 197 10.61 1.49 4.23
CA LYS A 197 11.32 0.89 5.38
C LYS A 197 10.43 0.01 6.27
N ASN A 198 9.09 0.13 6.23
CA ASN A 198 8.26 -0.68 7.13
C ASN A 198 8.42 -2.16 6.78
N LEU A 199 8.51 -2.48 5.48
CA LEU A 199 8.81 -3.84 4.99
C LEU A 199 10.06 -4.45 5.61
N VAL A 200 11.08 -3.67 5.92
CA VAL A 200 12.32 -4.20 6.53
C VAL A 200 12.05 -4.81 7.91
N ASN A 201 11.05 -4.31 8.63
CA ASN A 201 10.78 -4.73 10.01
C ASN A 201 9.79 -5.89 10.11
N ASP A 202 8.97 -6.13 9.09
CA ASP A 202 7.81 -7.02 9.21
C ASP A 202 7.46 -7.82 7.94
N ASN A 203 8.35 -7.88 6.93
CA ASN A 203 8.15 -8.78 5.80
C ASN A 203 8.29 -10.25 6.25
N VAL A 204 7.33 -11.09 5.85
CA VAL A 204 7.23 -12.51 6.26
C VAL A 204 8.42 -13.35 5.79
N LEU A 205 9.12 -12.91 4.75
CA LEU A 205 10.26 -13.60 4.16
C LEU A 205 11.59 -13.28 4.87
N ASN A 206 11.57 -12.46 5.93
CA ASN A 206 12.76 -12.02 6.67
C ASN A 206 13.88 -11.45 5.77
N LEU A 207 13.48 -10.79 4.68
CA LEU A 207 14.37 -10.16 3.72
C LEU A 207 15.02 -8.93 4.31
N THR A 208 16.30 -8.78 4.00
CA THR A 208 17.07 -7.58 4.33
C THR A 208 16.63 -6.38 3.49
N HIS A 209 17.01 -5.17 3.92
CA HIS A 209 16.72 -3.95 3.18
C HIS A 209 17.28 -3.97 1.74
N SER A 210 18.48 -4.50 1.54
CA SER A 210 19.04 -4.69 0.19
C SER A 210 18.21 -5.66 -0.66
N GLU A 211 17.68 -6.73 -0.08
CA GLU A 211 16.88 -7.71 -0.82
C GLU A 211 15.51 -7.16 -1.22
N LEU A 212 14.88 -6.38 -0.36
CA LEU A 212 13.61 -5.70 -0.66
C LEU A 212 13.77 -4.65 -1.77
N VAL A 213 14.88 -3.93 -1.80
CA VAL A 213 15.14 -2.85 -2.78
C VAL A 213 15.65 -3.38 -4.11
N ARG A 214 16.52 -4.41 -4.10
CA ARG A 214 17.24 -4.87 -5.31
C ARG A 214 17.49 -6.37 -5.39
N GLY A 215 16.90 -7.16 -4.49
CA GLY A 215 17.00 -8.62 -4.51
C GLY A 215 16.04 -9.28 -5.51
N PRO A 216 16.05 -10.61 -5.60
CA PRO A 216 15.24 -11.37 -6.56
C PRO A 216 13.73 -11.20 -6.41
N LEU A 217 13.25 -10.81 -5.23
CA LEU A 217 11.83 -10.57 -4.95
C LEU A 217 11.50 -9.07 -4.85
N SER A 218 12.44 -8.20 -5.19
CA SER A 218 12.20 -6.76 -5.28
C SER A 218 11.24 -6.45 -6.43
N PHE A 219 10.49 -5.36 -6.32
CA PHE A 219 9.56 -4.92 -7.37
C PHE A 219 10.24 -4.78 -8.73
N GLY A 220 11.50 -4.30 -8.75
CA GLY A 220 12.30 -4.18 -9.96
C GLY A 220 12.69 -5.52 -10.57
N ALA A 221 12.95 -6.56 -9.78
CA ALA A 221 13.18 -7.90 -10.28
C ALA A 221 11.91 -8.48 -10.93
N LEU A 222 10.76 -8.35 -10.25
CA LEU A 222 9.48 -8.85 -10.75
C LEU A 222 9.07 -8.20 -12.08
N LEU A 223 9.35 -6.90 -12.28
CA LEU A 223 9.16 -6.25 -13.58
C LEU A 223 10.21 -6.66 -14.60
N HIS A 224 11.47 -6.82 -14.18
CA HIS A 224 12.55 -7.27 -15.07
C HIS A 224 12.24 -8.63 -15.69
N ASP A 225 11.74 -9.58 -14.90
CA ASP A 225 11.41 -10.93 -15.35
C ASP A 225 10.23 -10.95 -16.35
N LYS A 226 9.38 -9.92 -16.34
CA LYS A 226 8.35 -9.68 -17.36
C LYS A 226 8.88 -8.94 -18.60
N GLY A 227 10.18 -8.70 -18.69
CA GLY A 227 10.83 -8.07 -19.83
C GLY A 227 10.95 -6.55 -19.76
N TYR A 228 10.77 -5.95 -18.58
CA TYR A 228 10.96 -4.51 -18.35
C TYR A 228 12.23 -4.28 -17.52
N PRO A 229 13.40 -4.03 -18.14
CA PRO A 229 14.62 -3.70 -17.42
C PRO A 229 14.34 -2.63 -16.37
N SER A 230 14.78 -2.81 -15.13
CA SER A 230 14.38 -1.97 -14.01
C SER A 230 15.57 -1.67 -13.10
N VAL A 231 15.62 -0.45 -12.56
CA VAL A 231 16.63 -0.03 -11.58
C VAL A 231 15.94 0.55 -10.33
N PRO A 232 16.34 0.17 -9.11
CA PRO A 232 17.22 -0.95 -8.80
C PRO A 232 16.56 -2.34 -9.03
N SER A 233 17.37 -3.34 -9.36
CA SER A 233 17.02 -4.77 -9.46
C SER A 233 18.31 -5.62 -9.42
N PRO A 234 18.27 -6.96 -9.32
CA PRO A 234 19.48 -7.78 -9.39
C PRO A 234 20.29 -7.57 -10.67
N ALA A 235 19.61 -7.32 -11.79
CA ALA A 235 20.22 -7.12 -13.10
C ALA A 235 20.81 -5.70 -13.29
N ASP A 236 20.28 -4.71 -12.55
CA ASP A 236 20.74 -3.32 -12.54
C ASP A 236 20.61 -2.77 -11.10
N PRO A 237 21.55 -3.11 -10.20
CA PRO A 237 21.38 -2.91 -8.75
C PRO A 237 21.48 -1.46 -8.29
N PHE A 238 22.02 -0.59 -9.14
CA PHE A 238 22.11 0.84 -8.89
C PHE A 238 22.36 1.58 -10.22
N PRO A 239 21.82 2.81 -10.39
CA PRO A 239 22.14 3.63 -11.55
C PRO A 239 23.61 4.09 -11.49
N ASN A 240 24.34 4.06 -12.61
CA ASN A 240 25.67 4.67 -12.64
C ASN A 240 25.57 6.18 -12.34
N PHE A 241 26.62 6.76 -11.77
CA PHE A 241 26.57 8.15 -11.28
C PHE A 241 26.29 9.19 -12.38
N ASP A 242 26.71 8.92 -13.62
CA ASP A 242 26.46 9.78 -14.77
C ASP A 242 25.11 9.48 -15.45
N ASP A 243 24.47 8.36 -15.09
CA ASP A 243 23.17 7.99 -15.63
C ASP A 243 22.07 8.79 -14.91
N PRO A 244 21.11 9.34 -15.66
CA PRO A 244 19.98 9.97 -15.04
C PRO A 244 19.14 8.92 -14.30
N TYR A 245 18.54 9.34 -13.20
CA TYR A 245 17.71 8.51 -12.35
C TYR A 245 16.81 9.40 -11.49
N PHE A 246 15.52 9.12 -11.50
CA PHE A 246 14.56 9.72 -10.59
C PHE A 246 14.41 8.86 -9.34
N ASN A 247 14.92 9.35 -8.22
CA ASN A 247 14.94 8.61 -6.96
C ASN A 247 13.65 8.73 -6.13
N GLY A 248 12.62 9.41 -6.62
CA GLY A 248 11.34 9.61 -5.91
C GLY A 248 11.06 11.07 -5.61
N GLY A 249 9.86 11.52 -6.00
CA GLY A 249 9.40 12.90 -5.88
C GLY A 249 8.82 13.26 -4.51
N TYR A 250 8.15 14.41 -4.49
CA TYR A 250 7.54 14.99 -3.30
C TYR A 250 6.40 14.15 -2.72
N ILE A 251 5.58 13.50 -3.56
CA ILE A 251 4.49 12.62 -3.12
C ILE A 251 5.06 11.43 -2.35
N VAL A 252 6.09 10.76 -2.88
CA VAL A 252 6.79 9.68 -2.17
C VAL A 252 7.42 10.19 -0.88
N TYR A 253 8.06 11.37 -0.92
CA TYR A 253 8.64 12.02 0.26
C TYR A 253 7.62 12.35 1.36
N GLU A 254 6.41 12.78 1.03
CA GLU A 254 5.43 13.09 2.09
C GLU A 254 4.70 11.86 2.62
N ASN A 255 4.60 10.80 1.80
CA ASN A 255 3.72 9.67 2.09
C ASN A 255 4.43 8.40 2.50
N GLY A 256 5.73 8.28 2.22
CA GLY A 256 6.51 7.08 2.52
C GLY A 256 6.92 6.93 3.98
N ALA A 257 7.40 5.73 4.28
CA ALA A 257 7.62 5.26 5.64
C ALA A 257 8.68 6.01 6.43
N HIS A 258 9.62 6.69 5.75
CA HIS A 258 10.59 7.58 6.40
C HIS A 258 9.95 8.67 7.31
N PHE A 259 8.68 9.04 7.08
CA PHE A 259 7.90 9.90 7.99
C PHE A 259 6.68 9.23 8.64
N ASN A 260 6.05 8.24 7.98
CA ASN A 260 4.80 7.62 8.41
C ASN A 260 4.95 6.11 8.60
N ASN A 261 4.96 5.62 9.84
CA ASN A 261 5.26 4.21 10.14
C ASN A 261 4.24 3.18 9.61
N ASN A 262 3.13 3.59 8.98
CA ASN A 262 2.08 2.68 8.52
C ASN A 262 1.84 2.74 7.00
N PHE A 263 2.60 3.55 6.26
CA PHE A 263 2.47 3.64 4.81
C PHE A 263 3.84 3.63 4.14
N ASP A 264 4.01 2.71 3.22
CA ASP A 264 5.17 2.63 2.36
C ASP A 264 4.86 3.37 1.04
N ALA A 265 5.88 3.93 0.39
CA ALA A 265 5.69 4.56 -0.91
C ALA A 265 6.92 4.40 -1.81
N PHE A 266 6.72 4.30 -3.12
CA PHE A 266 7.79 4.45 -4.10
C PHE A 266 7.26 5.04 -5.41
N GLN A 267 8.19 5.53 -6.23
CA GLN A 267 7.90 6.07 -7.55
C GLN A 267 8.17 5.03 -8.63
N ILE A 268 7.31 4.94 -9.64
CA ILE A 268 7.61 4.23 -10.90
C ILE A 268 7.77 5.27 -11.99
N GLU A 269 8.89 5.26 -12.68
CA GLU A 269 9.17 6.12 -13.83
C GLU A 269 9.29 5.25 -15.08
N ALA A 270 8.24 5.22 -15.89
CA ALA A 270 8.18 4.40 -17.08
C ALA A 270 8.84 5.07 -18.30
N ASP A 271 9.70 4.34 -19.00
CA ASP A 271 10.36 4.80 -20.22
C ASP A 271 9.36 5.23 -21.32
N GLN A 272 9.76 6.24 -22.10
CA GLN A 272 8.96 6.77 -23.21
C GLN A 272 8.63 5.74 -24.29
N ASN A 273 9.39 4.64 -24.45
CA ASN A 273 9.01 3.61 -25.42
C ASN A 273 7.80 2.81 -24.96
N ILE A 274 7.65 2.61 -23.64
CA ILE A 274 6.47 1.98 -23.07
C ILE A 274 5.27 2.89 -23.24
N ARG A 275 5.42 4.18 -22.90
CA ARG A 275 4.30 5.13 -22.87
C ARG A 275 3.91 5.68 -24.24
N ILE A 276 4.88 6.01 -25.09
CA ILE A 276 4.67 6.80 -26.31
C ILE A 276 4.98 5.94 -27.55
N ASN A 277 6.22 5.49 -27.72
CA ASN A 277 6.68 4.96 -29.01
C ASN A 277 6.10 3.58 -29.35
N GLY A 278 5.80 2.77 -28.33
CA GLY A 278 5.16 1.46 -28.50
C GLY A 278 3.66 1.53 -28.80
N GLY A 279 3.04 2.70 -28.64
CA GLY A 279 1.61 2.88 -28.83
C GLY A 279 0.75 2.19 -27.76
N GLU A 280 -0.55 2.14 -28.00
CA GLU A 280 -1.55 1.64 -27.04
C GLU A 280 -1.35 0.18 -26.66
N VAL A 281 -1.01 -0.68 -27.62
CA VAL A 281 -0.79 -2.10 -27.37
C VAL A 281 0.31 -2.33 -26.33
N VAL A 282 1.42 -1.59 -26.42
CA VAL A 282 2.52 -1.71 -25.45
C VAL A 282 2.15 -1.11 -24.10
N ARG A 283 1.36 -0.02 -24.08
CA ARG A 283 0.86 0.55 -22.83
C ARG A 283 -0.06 -0.40 -22.08
N GLU A 284 -1.01 -1.02 -22.78
CA GLU A 284 -1.95 -1.97 -22.18
C GLU A 284 -1.23 -3.22 -21.69
N GLN A 285 -0.28 -3.76 -22.48
CA GLN A 285 0.55 -4.88 -22.04
C GLN A 285 1.35 -4.55 -20.77
N PHE A 286 1.99 -3.37 -20.73
CA PHE A 286 2.71 -2.93 -19.55
C PHE A 286 1.77 -2.72 -18.36
N ALA A 287 0.58 -2.17 -18.57
CA ALA A 287 -0.39 -1.96 -17.50
C ALA A 287 -0.87 -3.29 -16.89
N GLU A 288 -1.11 -4.30 -17.72
CA GLU A 288 -1.46 -5.66 -17.28
C GLU A 288 -0.31 -6.31 -16.50
N ASP A 289 0.91 -6.28 -17.06
CA ASP A 289 2.10 -6.84 -16.42
C ASP A 289 2.42 -6.14 -15.10
N CYS A 290 2.29 -4.80 -15.05
CA CYS A 290 2.49 -4.01 -13.86
C CYS A 290 1.42 -4.30 -12.80
N ALA A 291 0.14 -4.43 -13.18
CA ALA A 291 -0.91 -4.84 -12.25
C ALA A 291 -0.63 -6.21 -11.63
N ASN A 292 -0.19 -7.18 -12.45
CA ASN A 292 0.22 -8.50 -11.97
C ASN A 292 1.43 -8.44 -11.03
N THR A 293 2.45 -7.63 -11.36
CA THR A 293 3.61 -7.42 -10.48
C THR A 293 3.21 -6.75 -9.17
N ILE A 294 2.29 -5.78 -9.18
CA ILE A 294 1.81 -5.14 -7.96
C ILE A 294 1.05 -6.15 -7.08
N LYS A 295 0.20 -6.98 -7.68
CA LYS A 295 -0.50 -8.06 -6.97
C LYS A 295 0.50 -9.01 -6.29
N GLU A 296 1.47 -9.49 -7.05
CA GLU A 296 2.53 -10.39 -6.57
C GLU A 296 3.36 -9.74 -5.45
N PHE A 297 3.74 -8.47 -5.62
CA PHE A 297 4.50 -7.73 -4.62
C PHE A 297 3.70 -7.50 -3.32
N LEU A 298 2.41 -7.18 -3.42
CA LEU A 298 1.54 -7.04 -2.25
C LEU A 298 1.36 -8.38 -1.51
N SER A 299 1.24 -9.48 -2.24
CA SER A 299 1.18 -10.82 -1.65
C SER A 299 2.48 -11.14 -0.90
N LEU A 300 3.63 -11.05 -1.59
CA LEU A 300 4.95 -11.39 -1.04
C LEU A 300 5.32 -10.57 0.21
N HIS A 301 4.99 -9.28 0.21
CA HIS A 301 5.59 -8.33 1.15
C HIS A 301 4.60 -7.70 2.13
N TYR A 302 3.29 -7.74 1.83
CA TYR A 302 2.25 -7.19 2.69
C TYR A 302 1.32 -8.27 3.22
N GLY A 303 1.45 -9.53 2.76
CA GLY A 303 0.55 -10.62 3.14
C GLY A 303 -0.89 -10.34 2.71
N VAL A 304 -1.08 -9.64 1.58
CA VAL A 304 -2.41 -9.29 1.07
C VAL A 304 -2.58 -9.83 -0.35
N GLY A 305 -3.44 -10.82 -0.51
CA GLY A 305 -3.72 -11.44 -1.81
C GLY A 305 -4.40 -12.79 -1.69
N THR A 306 -4.63 -13.39 -2.86
CA THR A 306 -5.08 -14.78 -3.09
C THR A 306 -4.03 -15.46 -3.96
N ILE A 307 -2.85 -15.75 -3.41
CA ILE A 307 -1.82 -16.56 -4.08
C ILE A 307 -1.68 -17.84 -3.28
N ASP A 308 -1.50 -18.95 -3.97
CA ASP A 308 -1.24 -20.28 -3.42
C ASP A 308 0.28 -20.49 -3.58
N PHE A 309 1.06 -20.11 -2.56
CA PHE A 309 2.52 -20.01 -2.66
C PHE A 309 3.18 -21.40 -2.66
N ASP A 310 2.61 -22.36 -1.96
CA ASP A 310 3.11 -23.73 -1.88
C ASP A 310 2.46 -24.70 -2.88
N GLY A 311 1.36 -24.30 -3.51
CA GLY A 311 0.69 -25.03 -4.58
C GLY A 311 -0.28 -26.11 -4.10
N ASP A 312 -0.80 -26.03 -2.86
CA ASP A 312 -1.75 -26.98 -2.30
C ASP A 312 -3.21 -26.76 -2.74
N GLY A 313 -3.49 -25.63 -3.38
CA GLY A 313 -4.79 -25.24 -3.90
C GLY A 313 -5.61 -24.34 -2.99
N VAL A 314 -5.08 -23.94 -1.84
CA VAL A 314 -5.61 -22.92 -0.93
C VAL A 314 -4.90 -21.60 -1.21
N MET A 315 -5.62 -20.50 -1.04
CA MET A 315 -5.07 -19.17 -1.29
C MET A 315 -4.62 -18.57 0.06
N SER A 316 -3.59 -17.74 0.03
CA SER A 316 -2.97 -17.02 1.15
C SER A 316 -3.92 -16.30 2.12
N ASP A 317 -5.15 -16.00 1.71
CA ASP A 317 -6.17 -15.37 2.56
C ASP A 317 -7.00 -16.36 3.38
N ILE A 318 -6.89 -17.65 3.06
CA ILE A 318 -7.52 -18.77 3.77
C ILE A 318 -6.45 -19.66 4.41
N ASP A 319 -5.27 -19.75 3.80
CA ASP A 319 -4.14 -20.53 4.29
C ASP A 319 -3.41 -19.85 5.45
N CYS A 320 -3.25 -20.57 6.57
CA CYS A 320 -2.52 -20.11 7.74
C CYS A 320 -1.00 -20.23 7.62
N ASP A 321 -0.49 -21.08 6.73
CA ASP A 321 0.94 -21.18 6.36
C ASP A 321 1.11 -21.51 4.87
N ASP A 322 0.82 -20.53 4.01
CA ASP A 322 0.92 -20.58 2.54
C ASP A 322 2.35 -20.87 1.99
N PHE A 323 3.32 -21.19 2.85
CA PHE A 323 4.65 -21.68 2.45
C PHE A 323 4.85 -23.18 2.70
N ASN A 324 3.82 -23.87 3.21
CA ASN A 324 3.87 -25.27 3.59
C ASN A 324 2.62 -26.02 3.11
N PRO A 325 2.71 -26.80 2.02
CA PRO A 325 1.54 -27.40 1.37
C PRO A 325 0.86 -28.52 2.18
N ASP A 326 1.42 -28.83 3.35
CA ASP A 326 0.88 -29.77 4.34
C ASP A 326 0.12 -29.04 5.47
N VAL A 327 0.01 -27.69 5.46
CA VAL A 327 -0.70 -26.86 6.43
C VAL A 327 -1.70 -25.98 5.71
N ASN A 328 -2.99 -26.31 5.75
CA ASN A 328 -4.06 -25.56 5.11
C ASN A 328 -5.45 -26.03 5.57
N PRO A 329 -6.54 -25.29 5.33
CA PRO A 329 -7.91 -25.64 5.75
C PRO A 329 -8.50 -26.95 5.20
N ASN A 330 -7.79 -27.66 4.31
CA ASN A 330 -8.24 -28.95 3.79
C ASN A 330 -7.44 -30.14 4.35
N THR A 331 -6.46 -29.91 5.22
CA THR A 331 -5.75 -30.96 5.96
C THR A 331 -6.56 -31.35 7.20
N ASP A 332 -6.18 -32.46 7.82
CA ASP A 332 -6.69 -32.83 9.14
C ASP A 332 -5.63 -32.39 10.16
N GLU A 333 -6.04 -31.79 11.29
CA GLU A 333 -5.14 -31.52 12.42
C GLU A 333 -4.37 -32.77 12.88
N ILE A 334 -3.06 -32.64 13.11
CA ILE A 334 -2.20 -33.69 13.65
C ILE A 334 -1.79 -33.33 15.08
N PRO A 335 -2.48 -33.89 16.11
CA PRO A 335 -2.18 -33.58 17.50
C PRO A 335 -0.72 -33.76 17.90
N TYR A 336 -0.26 -32.83 18.74
CA TYR A 336 1.03 -32.77 19.40
C TYR A 336 2.23 -32.59 18.46
N ASN A 337 2.03 -31.97 17.30
CA ASN A 337 3.11 -31.59 16.38
C ASN A 337 3.53 -30.11 16.56
N GLY A 338 2.75 -29.32 17.29
CA GLY A 338 3.02 -27.90 17.58
C GLY A 338 2.62 -26.94 16.47
N ILE A 339 1.80 -27.38 15.52
CA ILE A 339 1.34 -26.65 14.33
C ILE A 339 -0.19 -26.73 14.32
N ASP A 340 -0.85 -25.64 13.92
CA ASP A 340 -2.27 -25.65 13.54
C ASP A 340 -2.31 -26.07 12.07
N ASP A 341 -2.42 -27.39 11.81
CA ASP A 341 -2.26 -27.95 10.47
C ASP A 341 -3.46 -27.61 9.58
N ASP A 342 -4.67 -27.57 10.15
CA ASP A 342 -5.92 -27.36 9.43
C ASP A 342 -6.49 -25.93 9.50
N CYS A 343 -5.69 -25.00 10.05
CA CYS A 343 -6.01 -23.58 10.16
C CYS A 343 -7.34 -23.31 10.91
N ASP A 344 -7.80 -24.25 11.74
CA ASP A 344 -8.97 -24.10 12.59
C ASP A 344 -8.53 -24.12 14.05
N PRO A 345 -8.54 -22.97 14.77
CA PRO A 345 -8.14 -22.93 16.17
C PRO A 345 -9.09 -23.70 17.10
N ALA A 346 -10.18 -24.29 16.59
CA ALA A 346 -11.07 -25.17 17.33
C ALA A 346 -10.63 -26.65 17.32
N THR A 347 -9.78 -27.05 16.38
CA THR A 347 -9.07 -28.34 16.35
C THR A 347 -7.76 -28.16 17.10
N LEU A 348 -7.70 -28.70 18.30
CA LEU A 348 -6.61 -28.43 19.24
C LEU A 348 -5.39 -29.32 18.94
N ASP A 349 -4.20 -28.74 18.90
CA ASP A 349 -2.92 -29.47 18.85
C ASP A 349 -2.62 -30.19 20.19
N ASP A 350 -3.02 -29.59 21.30
CA ASP A 350 -2.80 -30.08 22.68
C ASP A 350 -4.02 -29.70 23.54
N ASP A 351 -4.25 -30.39 24.67
CA ASP A 351 -5.50 -30.31 25.46
C ASP A 351 -6.72 -30.77 24.63
N LEU A 352 -6.66 -32.00 24.08
CA LEU A 352 -7.64 -32.47 23.08
C LEU A 352 -9.08 -32.57 23.60
N ASP A 353 -9.27 -32.68 24.91
CA ASP A 353 -10.59 -32.71 25.54
C ASP A 353 -11.05 -31.35 26.09
N GLY A 354 -10.18 -30.34 26.08
CA GLY A 354 -10.48 -28.95 26.38
C GLY A 354 -10.75 -28.68 27.87
N ASP A 355 -10.20 -29.47 28.76
CA ASP A 355 -10.35 -29.30 30.21
C ASP A 355 -9.33 -28.34 30.83
N GLY A 356 -8.36 -27.90 30.04
CA GLY A 356 -7.36 -26.91 30.40
C GLY A 356 -6.03 -27.49 30.85
N PHE A 357 -5.82 -28.80 30.72
CA PHE A 357 -4.55 -29.47 30.94
C PHE A 357 -3.96 -29.96 29.61
N ASN A 358 -2.72 -29.57 29.34
CA ASN A 358 -1.98 -30.10 28.20
C ASN A 358 -1.58 -31.56 28.48
N ASN A 359 -1.37 -32.37 27.44
CA ASN A 359 -1.03 -33.80 27.49
C ASN A 359 0.20 -34.13 28.37
N ALA A 360 1.12 -33.18 28.55
CA ALA A 360 2.25 -33.36 29.46
C ALA A 360 1.84 -33.47 30.94
N ASP A 361 0.71 -32.84 31.29
CA ASP A 361 0.14 -32.75 32.63
C ASP A 361 -1.22 -33.48 32.71
N ASP A 362 -1.86 -33.78 31.59
CA ASP A 362 -3.14 -34.48 31.50
C ASP A 362 -2.95 -36.01 31.53
N CYS A 363 -3.49 -36.66 32.56
CA CYS A 363 -3.36 -38.10 32.76
C CYS A 363 -4.02 -38.92 31.65
N ASP A 364 -5.06 -38.37 31.00
CA ASP A 364 -5.70 -38.91 29.79
C ASP A 364 -6.33 -37.76 29.00
N ASP A 365 -5.52 -37.14 28.14
CA ASP A 365 -5.84 -35.97 27.29
C ASP A 365 -7.02 -36.20 26.31
N SER A 366 -7.64 -37.38 26.31
CA SER A 366 -8.83 -37.69 25.53
C SER A 366 -10.12 -37.69 26.36
N ASN A 367 -10.04 -37.34 27.65
CA ASN A 367 -11.13 -37.42 28.60
C ASN A 367 -11.03 -36.36 29.72
N ALA A 368 -11.79 -35.28 29.54
CA ALA A 368 -11.90 -34.11 30.42
C ALA A 368 -12.29 -34.37 31.89
N ASN A 369 -12.51 -35.64 32.28
CA ASN A 369 -12.76 -36.04 33.66
C ASN A 369 -11.56 -36.74 34.32
N ILE A 370 -10.45 -36.95 33.60
CA ILE A 370 -9.24 -37.63 34.05
C ILE A 370 -8.07 -36.64 33.96
N ASN A 371 -8.05 -35.68 34.87
CA ASN A 371 -7.00 -34.67 34.93
C ASN A 371 -6.46 -34.48 36.36
N PRO A 372 -5.38 -33.71 36.56
CA PRO A 372 -4.79 -33.49 37.88
C PRO A 372 -5.72 -32.87 38.93
N ASP A 373 -6.75 -32.15 38.50
CA ASP A 373 -7.75 -31.52 39.38
C ASP A 373 -8.96 -32.43 39.66
N ALA A 374 -9.05 -33.60 39.01
CA ALA A 374 -10.12 -34.55 39.22
C ALA A 374 -9.99 -35.27 40.59
N ASP A 375 -11.12 -35.43 41.30
CA ASP A 375 -11.16 -36.15 42.58
C ASP A 375 -10.81 -37.65 42.38
N GLU A 376 -9.82 -38.16 43.13
CA GLU A 376 -9.45 -39.59 43.09
C GLU A 376 -10.63 -40.48 43.54
N ILE A 377 -10.97 -41.48 42.72
CA ILE A 377 -11.96 -42.51 43.05
C ILE A 377 -11.21 -43.81 43.37
N PRO A 378 -11.15 -44.24 44.65
CA PRO A 378 -10.38 -45.42 45.02
C PRO A 378 -10.80 -46.68 44.24
N TYR A 379 -9.81 -47.43 43.75
CA TYR A 379 -9.94 -48.73 43.06
C TYR A 379 -10.58 -48.71 41.66
N ASN A 380 -10.65 -47.56 40.98
CA ASN A 380 -11.11 -47.45 39.59
C ASN A 380 -10.00 -47.77 38.55
N GLY A 381 -8.72 -47.71 38.94
CA GLY A 381 -7.58 -48.08 38.08
C GLY A 381 -7.09 -46.97 37.14
N ILE A 382 -7.42 -45.72 37.44
CA ILE A 382 -6.94 -44.50 36.77
C ILE A 382 -6.15 -43.69 37.79
#